data_AF-A0A969B9Q1-F1
#
_entry.id   AF-A0A969B9Q1-F1
#
_cell.length_a   1.000
_cell.length_b   1.000
_cell.length_c   1.000
_cell.angle_alpha   90.00
_cell.angle_beta   90.00
_cell.angle_gamma   90.00
#
_symmetry.space_group_name_H-M   'P 1'
#
loop_
_entity.id
_entity.type
_entity.pdbx_description
1 polymer ?
#
loop_
_entity_poly.entity_id
_entity_poly.type
_entity_poly.pdbx_seq_one_letter_code
_entity_poly.pdbx_strand_id
1 'polypeptide(L)'
;MYGDLLNYDGTKKHAEISHNVSLIDKETTLTTQFLDYDLENSIGYYANHGKIINGENTLTSKQGHYYPNLEMYFFKDSVVITNPDYTIYSDTIKYHTVSKTAYF
;
A
#
# COMPACT_ATOMS: atom_id res chain seq x y z
N MET A 1 -0.61 -12.25 0.94
CA MET A 1 -1.60 -11.34 0.34
C MET A 1 -2.93 -12.09 0.29
N TYR A 2 -4.02 -11.46 0.71
CA TYR A 2 -5.35 -12.09 0.82
C TYR A 2 -6.43 -11.09 0.40
N GLY A 3 -7.57 -11.60 -0.06
CA GLY A 3 -8.79 -10.85 -0.37
C GLY A 3 -9.91 -11.84 -0.67
N ASP A 4 -11.16 -11.36 -0.78
CA ASP A 4 -12.31 -12.27 -0.97
C ASP A 4 -12.44 -12.74 -2.42
N LEU A 5 -11.99 -11.93 -3.38
CA LEU A 5 -12.00 -12.24 -4.80
C LEU A 5 -10.59 -12.04 -5.40
N LEU A 6 -10.14 -13.03 -6.17
CA LEU A 6 -8.90 -12.98 -6.94
C LEU A 6 -9.21 -13.31 -8.41
N ASN A 7 -8.86 -12.39 -9.30
CA ASN A 7 -8.82 -12.61 -10.74
C ASN A 7 -7.35 -12.61 -11.19
N TYR A 8 -6.90 -13.66 -11.86
CA TYR A 8 -5.50 -13.81 -12.27
C TYR A 8 -5.39 -14.14 -13.76
N ASP A 9 -4.70 -13.28 -14.50
CA ASP A 9 -4.31 -13.50 -15.89
C ASP A 9 -2.88 -14.05 -15.94
N GLY A 10 -2.75 -15.35 -16.19
CA GLY A 10 -1.46 -16.03 -16.25
C GLY A 10 -0.62 -15.70 -17.50
N THR A 11 -1.23 -15.17 -18.56
CA THR A 11 -0.50 -14.73 -19.76
C THR A 11 0.17 -13.39 -19.51
N LYS A 12 -0.53 -12.46 -18.84
CA LYS A 12 0.01 -11.15 -18.45
C LYS A 12 0.74 -11.14 -17.12
N LYS A 13 0.67 -12.24 -16.35
CA LYS A 13 1.13 -12.32 -14.95
C LYS A 13 0.59 -11.16 -14.11
N HIS A 14 -0.72 -10.96 -14.18
CA HIS A 14 -1.40 -9.84 -13.56
C HIS A 14 -2.52 -10.36 -12.65
N ALA A 15 -2.62 -9.84 -11.43
CA ALA A 15 -3.62 -10.21 -10.45
C ALA A 15 -4.42 -8.99 -10.00
N GLU A 16 -5.74 -9.10 -10.08
CA GLU A 16 -6.67 -8.14 -9.48
C GLU A 16 -7.31 -8.80 -8.26
N ILE A 17 -7.18 -8.17 -7.11
CA ILE A 17 -7.74 -8.65 -5.86
C ILE A 17 -8.74 -7.61 -5.36
N SER A 18 -9.93 -8.07 -5.00
CA SER A 18 -11.03 -7.19 -4.60
C SER A 18 -11.70 -7.68 -3.32
N HIS A 19 -12.25 -6.73 -2.57
CA HIS A 19 -12.92 -6.89 -1.28
C HIS A 19 -11.99 -7.38 -0.17
N ASN A 20 -11.97 -6.61 0.93
CA ASN A 20 -11.20 -6.93 2.15
C ASN A 20 -9.74 -7.32 1.89
N VAL A 21 -9.09 -6.60 0.97
CA VAL A 21 -7.74 -6.91 0.54
C VAL A 21 -6.76 -6.57 1.65
N SER A 22 -5.88 -7.51 1.97
CA SER A 22 -4.78 -7.34 2.93
C SER A 22 -3.45 -7.84 2.34
N LEU A 23 -2.52 -6.92 2.20
CA LEU A 23 -1.14 -7.19 1.81
C LEU A 23 -0.23 -7.05 3.03
N ILE A 24 0.39 -8.14 3.43
CA ILE A 24 1.31 -8.20 4.57
C ILE A 24 2.72 -8.31 4.02
N ASP A 25 3.57 -7.37 4.40
CA ASP A 25 5.00 -7.34 4.09
C ASP A 25 5.80 -7.01 5.36
N LYS A 26 6.54 -8.00 5.88
CA LYS A 26 7.28 -7.92 7.15
C LYS A 26 6.40 -7.39 8.28
N GLU A 27 6.67 -6.18 8.78
CA GLU A 27 5.93 -5.50 9.86
C GLU A 27 4.83 -4.56 9.35
N THR A 28 4.65 -4.48 8.03
CA THR A 28 3.71 -3.56 7.38
C THR A 28 2.49 -4.32 6.88
N THR A 29 1.30 -3.81 7.19
CA THR A 29 0.04 -4.35 6.65
C THR A 29 -0.69 -3.25 5.89
N LEU A 30 -0.85 -3.42 4.58
CA LEU A 30 -1.72 -2.61 3.73
C LEU A 30 -3.10 -3.26 3.63
N THR A 31 -4.15 -2.48 3.87
CA THR A 31 -5.54 -2.87 3.68
C THR A 31 -6.23 -1.93 2.69
N THR A 32 -7.03 -2.50 1.77
CA THR A 32 -7.77 -1.73 0.75
C THR A 32 -8.96 -2.54 0.23
N GLN A 33 -9.83 -1.93 -0.56
CA GLN A 33 -10.94 -2.62 -1.23
C GLN A 33 -10.53 -3.23 -2.58
N PHE A 34 -9.46 -2.71 -3.20
CA PHE A 34 -9.00 -3.18 -4.50
C PHE A 34 -7.47 -3.05 -4.60
N LEU A 35 -6.83 -4.10 -5.07
CA LEU A 35 -5.40 -4.13 -5.37
C LEU A 35 -5.19 -4.74 -6.75
N ASP A 36 -4.63 -3.95 -7.64
CA ASP A 36 -4.07 -4.37 -8.91
C ASP A 36 -2.58 -4.71 -8.67
N TYR A 37 -2.15 -5.89 -9.08
CA TYR A 37 -0.79 -6.35 -8.88
C TYR A 37 -0.20 -6.93 -10.16
N ASP A 38 0.85 -6.28 -10.65
CA ASP A 38 1.71 -6.78 -11.72
C ASP A 38 2.78 -7.69 -11.09
N LEU A 39 2.69 -9.00 -11.32
CA LEU A 39 3.64 -9.97 -10.77
C LEU A 39 4.97 -9.96 -11.53
N GLU A 40 4.98 -9.58 -12.80
CA GLU A 40 6.21 -9.55 -13.61
C GLU A 40 7.14 -8.44 -13.16
N ASN A 41 6.60 -7.24 -12.97
CA ASN A 41 7.36 -6.09 -12.49
C ASN A 41 7.39 -5.98 -10.97
N SER A 42 6.58 -6.79 -10.27
CA SER A 42 6.36 -6.70 -8.82
C SER A 42 5.93 -5.29 -8.45
N ILE A 43 4.77 -4.84 -8.95
CA ILE A 43 4.22 -3.53 -8.64
C ILE A 43 2.78 -3.71 -8.20
N GLY A 44 2.47 -3.25 -6.99
CA GLY A 44 1.10 -3.16 -6.50
C GLY A 44 0.55 -1.75 -6.65
N TYR A 45 -0.70 -1.63 -7.05
CA TYR A 45 -1.45 -0.38 -7.09
C TYR A 45 -2.80 -0.58 -6.40
N TYR A 46 -3.16 0.37 -5.53
CA TYR A 46 -4.52 0.45 -5.01
C TYR A 46 -5.12 1.81 -5.31
N ALA A 47 -6.43 1.80 -5.53
CA ALA A 47 -7.27 2.97 -5.70
C ALA A 47 -8.40 2.94 -4.66
N ASN A 48 -9.00 4.10 -4.40
CA ASN A 48 -10.18 4.26 -3.54
C ASN A 48 -9.94 3.92 -2.05
N HIS A 49 -8.88 4.50 -1.49
CA HIS A 49 -8.46 4.38 -0.10
C HIS A 49 -7.66 3.13 0.23
N GLY A 50 -6.48 3.36 0.78
CA GLY A 50 -5.66 2.35 1.43
C GLY A 50 -5.28 2.80 2.83
N LYS A 51 -5.18 1.83 3.72
CA LYS A 51 -4.70 2.02 5.09
C LYS A 51 -3.50 1.11 5.32
N ILE A 52 -2.40 1.70 5.76
CA ILE A 52 -1.19 0.98 6.14
C ILE A 52 -0.98 1.11 7.64
N ILE A 53 -0.61 -0.01 8.26
CA ILE A 53 -0.24 -0.08 9.66
C ILE A 53 1.20 -0.60 9.72
N ASN A 54 2.06 0.14 10.43
CA ASN A 54 3.44 -0.26 10.75
C ASN A 54 3.76 0.16 12.19
N GLY A 55 3.74 -0.82 13.11
CA GLY A 55 3.82 -0.56 14.55
C GLY A 55 2.66 0.33 15.01
N GLU A 56 2.98 1.47 15.63
CA GLU A 56 2.01 2.46 16.10
C GLU A 56 1.59 3.47 15.02
N ASN A 57 2.28 3.47 13.87
CA ASN A 57 1.97 4.38 12.78
C ASN A 57 0.85 3.81 11.92
N THR A 58 -0.18 4.64 11.71
CA THR A 58 -1.24 4.40 10.74
C THR A 58 -1.12 5.44 9.63
N LEU A 59 -1.03 4.99 8.38
CA LEU A 59 -1.05 5.85 7.20
C LEU A 59 -2.33 5.57 6.40
N THR A 60 -3.00 6.62 5.95
CA THR A 60 -4.14 6.53 5.02
C THR A 60 -3.90 7.41 3.81
N SER A 61 -4.35 6.98 2.63
CA SER A 61 -4.31 7.78 1.39
C SER A 61 -5.35 7.29 0.40
N LYS A 62 -5.74 8.10 -0.59
CA LYS A 62 -6.71 7.66 -1.61
C LYS A 62 -6.10 6.68 -2.61
N GLN A 63 -4.83 6.85 -2.95
CA GLN A 63 -4.14 6.03 -3.94
C GLN A 63 -2.71 5.75 -3.49
N GLY A 64 -2.21 4.58 -3.85
CA GLY A 64 -0.81 4.29 -3.61
C GLY A 64 -0.24 3.18 -4.47
N HIS A 65 1.07 3.24 -4.64
CA HIS A 65 1.87 2.22 -5.27
C HIS A 65 2.77 1.55 -4.24
N TYR A 66 2.97 0.25 -4.42
CA TYR A 66 3.89 -0.55 -3.66
C TYR A 66 4.92 -1.17 -4.59
N TYR A 67 6.19 -0.93 -4.28
CA TYR A 67 7.34 -1.46 -5.00
C TYR A 67 8.15 -2.34 -4.02
N PRO A 68 7.81 -3.63 -3.86
CA PRO A 68 8.51 -4.57 -2.99
C PRO A 68 10.01 -4.63 -3.31
N ASN A 69 10.38 -4.64 -4.60
CA ASN A 69 11.78 -4.71 -5.03
C ASN A 69 12.62 -3.51 -4.60
N LEU A 70 11.97 -2.37 -4.36
CA LEU A 70 12.61 -1.14 -3.91
C LEU A 70 12.34 -0.88 -2.43
N GLU A 71 11.57 -1.74 -1.76
CA GLU A 71 11.12 -1.55 -0.38
C GLU A 71 10.44 -0.18 -0.18
N MET A 72 9.70 0.28 -1.20
CA MET A 72 9.08 1.61 -1.22
C MET A 72 7.57 1.54 -1.38
N TYR A 73 6.89 2.42 -0.65
CA TYR A 73 5.53 2.85 -0.95
C TYR A 73 5.50 4.29 -1.44
N PHE A 74 4.60 4.55 -2.37
CA PHE A 74 4.26 5.89 -2.82
C PHE A 74 2.78 6.15 -2.53
N PHE A 75 2.48 7.21 -1.80
CA PHE A 75 1.12 7.60 -1.43
C PHE A 75 0.78 8.93 -2.08
N LYS A 76 -0.46 9.03 -2.55
CA LYS A 76 -0.94 10.24 -3.21
C LYS A 76 -2.40 10.52 -2.84
N ASP A 77 -2.69 11.81 -2.76
CA ASP A 77 -3.97 12.43 -2.46
C ASP A 77 -4.45 12.15 -1.02
N SER A 78 -4.56 13.23 -0.25
CA SER A 78 -5.08 13.25 1.12
C SER A 78 -4.37 12.26 2.03
N VAL A 79 -3.04 12.29 2.03
CA VAL A 79 -2.22 11.39 2.85
C VAL A 79 -2.21 11.86 4.29
N VAL A 80 -2.61 10.98 5.20
CA VAL A 80 -2.59 11.24 6.65
C VAL A 80 -1.78 10.17 7.34
N ILE A 81 -0.76 10.59 8.10
CA ILE A 81 0.00 9.71 9.00
C ILE A 81 -0.38 10.07 10.42
N THR A 82 -0.81 9.07 11.18
CA THR A 82 -1.17 9.21 12.59
C THR A 82 -0.33 8.26 13.42
N ASN A 83 0.21 8.80 14.52
CA ASN A 83 0.87 8.10 15.60
C ASN A 83 0.21 8.59 16.92
N PRO A 84 0.29 7.87 18.06
CA PRO A 84 -0.14 8.40 19.36
C PRO A 84 0.26 9.85 19.66
N ASP A 85 1.46 10.28 19.23
CA ASP A 85 2.00 11.59 19.59
C ASP A 85 1.69 12.70 18.57
N TYR A 86 1.41 12.36 17.30
CA TYR A 86 1.28 13.36 16.24
C TYR A 86 0.43 12.90 15.05
N THR A 87 -0.03 13.87 14.27
CA THR A 87 -0.67 13.65 12.97
C THR A 87 -0.02 14.55 11.92
N ILE A 88 0.35 13.97 10.78
CA ILE A 88 0.94 14.65 9.62
C ILE A 88 -0.03 14.55 8.45
N TYR A 89 -0.23 15.68 7.76
CA TYR A 89 -1.01 15.79 6.54
C TYR A 89 -0.09 16.14 5.38
N SER A 90 -0.25 15.44 4.26
CA SER A 90 0.46 15.74 3.01
C SER A 90 -0.40 15.38 1.79
N ASP A 91 -0.10 15.96 0.65
CA ASP A 91 -0.66 15.50 -0.62
C ASP A 91 0.02 14.22 -1.12
N THR A 92 1.35 14.14 -0.95
CA THR A 92 2.16 13.04 -1.47
C THR A 92 3.20 12.64 -0.43
N ILE A 93 3.43 11.34 -0.24
CA ILE A 93 4.49 10.80 0.63
C ILE A 93 5.18 9.64 -0.06
N LYS A 94 6.51 9.61 0.00
CA LYS A 94 7.30 8.42 -0.29
C LYS A 94 7.74 7.80 1.02
N TYR A 95 7.52 6.50 1.19
CA TYR A 95 7.87 5.80 2.41
C TYR A 95 8.76 4.59 2.11
N HIS A 96 9.92 4.54 2.75
CA HIS A 96 10.82 3.40 2.66
C HIS A 96 10.57 2.44 3.83
N THR A 97 10.19 1.20 3.54
CA THR A 97 9.64 0.25 4.53
C THR A 97 10.69 -0.28 5.50
N VAL A 98 11.94 -0.41 5.07
CA VAL A 98 13.03 -0.92 5.91
C VAL A 98 13.63 0.13 6.81
N SER A 99 13.96 1.31 6.28
CA SER A 99 14.49 2.41 7.09
C SER A 99 13.41 3.20 7.82
N LYS A 100 12.13 2.91 7.55
CA LYS A 100 10.95 3.60 8.10
C LYS A 100 10.98 5.11 7.86
N THR A 101 11.59 5.55 6.75
CA THR A 101 11.79 6.97 6.42
C THR A 101 10.67 7.46 5.50
N ALA A 102 10.04 8.58 5.86
CA ALA A 102 9.06 9.26 5.04
C ALA A 102 9.67 10.53 4.41
N TYR A 103 9.39 10.74 3.13
CA TYR A 103 9.74 11.95 2.38
C TYR A 103 8.45 12.63 1.91
N PHE A 104 8.41 13.96 2.06
CA PHE A 104 7.25 14.82 1.78
C PHE A 104 7.58 15.77 0.64
#